data_AF-A0A835LLQ7-F1
#
_entry.id   AF-A0A835LLQ7-F1
#
_cell.length_a   1.000
_cell.length_b   1.000
_cell.length_c   1.000
_cell.angle_alpha   90.00
_cell.angle_beta   90.00
_cell.angle_gamma   90.00
#
_symmetry.space_group_name_H-M   'P 1'
#
loop_
_entity.id
_entity.type
_entity.pdbx_description
1 polymer ?
#
loop_
_entity_poly.entity_id
_entity_poly.type
_entity_poly.pdbx_seq_one_letter_code
_entity_poly.pdbx_strand_id
1 'polypeptide(L)'
;MFVILIFCFQVHPGKNVGLGKDHTIFSLIDGLVKFEKFGPDRKQVSVYPREVQPENPNGYRARKRENFRIQREKRKARQEGYIYQPQLVLASADGSSEGNPNC
;
A
#
# COMPACT_ATOMS: atom_id res chain seq x y z
N MET A 1 -5.12 -1.34 -15.89
CA MET A 1 -6.04 -1.70 -16.99
C MET A 1 -7.02 -2.77 -16.51
N PHE A 2 -8.00 -2.37 -15.71
CA PHE A 2 -9.04 -3.30 -15.26
C PHE A 2 -10.02 -3.52 -16.42
N VAL A 3 -9.84 -4.61 -17.17
CA VAL A 3 -10.79 -5.05 -18.21
C VAL A 3 -12.04 -5.54 -17.48
N ILE A 4 -13.07 -4.70 -17.44
CA ILE A 4 -14.36 -5.07 -16.86
C ILE A 4 -15.08 -5.96 -17.89
N LEU A 5 -14.84 -7.28 -17.81
CA LEU A 5 -15.50 -8.31 -18.60
C LEU A 5 -16.98 -8.45 -18.21
N ILE A 6 -17.80 -7.47 -18.61
CA ILE A 6 -19.26 -7.62 -18.56
C ILE A 6 -19.70 -8.16 -19.92
N PHE A 7 -19.96 -9.46 -19.99
CA PHE A 7 -20.63 -10.08 -21.13
C PHE A 7 -22.14 -9.82 -20.97
N CYS A 8 -22.66 -8.75 -21.59
CA CYS A 8 -24.09 -8.45 -21.45
C CYS A 8 -24.66 -7.72 -22.67
N PHE A 9 -25.51 -8.43 -23.41
CA PHE A 9 -26.29 -7.88 -24.54
C PHE A 9 -27.31 -6.81 -24.12
N GLN A 10 -27.64 -6.70 -22.83
CA GLN A 10 -28.65 -5.74 -22.33
C GLN A 10 -28.10 -4.33 -22.13
N VAL A 11 -26.78 -4.13 -22.23
CA VAL A 11 -26.14 -2.88 -21.83
C VAL A 11 -25.48 -2.23 -23.02
N HIS A 12 -25.84 -0.96 -23.27
CA HIS A 12 -25.28 -0.19 -24.37
C HIS A 12 -23.99 0.52 -23.94
N PRO A 13 -22.98 0.62 -24.84
CA PRO A 13 -21.80 1.42 -24.57
C PRO A 13 -22.19 2.90 -24.51
N GLY A 14 -21.61 3.61 -23.53
CA GLY A 14 -21.74 5.05 -23.34
C GLY A 14 -20.41 5.75 -23.53
N LYS A 15 -20.13 6.76 -22.70
CA LYS A 15 -18.91 7.57 -22.83
C LYS A 15 -17.69 6.82 -22.32
N ASN A 16 -16.58 6.90 -23.06
CA ASN A 16 -15.27 6.31 -22.73
C ASN A 16 -15.28 4.77 -22.62
N VAL A 17 -16.16 4.15 -23.38
CA VAL A 17 -16.42 2.71 -23.37
C VAL A 17 -16.43 2.18 -24.80
N GLY A 18 -15.70 1.09 -25.04
CA GLY A 18 -15.67 0.37 -26.30
C GLY A 18 -16.45 -0.96 -26.24
N LEU A 19 -16.80 -1.49 -27.41
CA LEU A 19 -17.47 -2.77 -27.57
C LEU A 19 -16.62 -3.68 -28.45
N GLY A 20 -16.29 -4.86 -27.93
CA GLY A 20 -15.56 -5.91 -28.64
C GLY A 20 -16.46 -6.75 -29.54
N LYS A 21 -15.85 -7.56 -30.39
CA LYS A 21 -16.54 -8.44 -31.36
C LYS A 21 -17.60 -9.34 -30.69
N ASP A 22 -17.30 -9.86 -29.50
CA ASP A 22 -18.20 -10.74 -28.75
C ASP A 22 -19.11 -9.95 -27.78
N HIS A 23 -19.49 -8.72 -28.13
CA HIS A 23 -20.28 -7.81 -27.29
C HIS A 23 -19.69 -7.56 -25.90
N THR A 24 -18.38 -7.76 -25.76
CA THR A 24 -17.64 -7.52 -24.52
C THR A 24 -17.39 -6.03 -24.38
N ILE A 25 -17.80 -5.44 -23.27
CA ILE A 25 -17.60 -4.02 -23.00
C ILE A 25 -16.22 -3.79 -22.38
N PHE A 26 -15.46 -2.80 -22.83
CA PHE A 26 -14.17 -2.43 -22.23
C PHE A 26 -14.06 -0.92 -22.00
N SER A 27 -13.35 -0.53 -20.93
CA SER A 27 -13.09 0.86 -20.61
C SER A 27 -11.88 1.39 -21.38
N LEU A 28 -12.02 2.56 -22.01
CA LEU A 28 -10.90 3.23 -22.69
C LEU A 28 -10.01 4.03 -21.73
N ILE A 29 -10.56 4.42 -20.58
CA ILE A 29 -9.87 5.19 -19.55
C ILE A 29 -9.97 4.47 -18.21
N ASP A 30 -8.98 4.67 -17.34
CA ASP A 30 -9.07 4.25 -15.95
C ASP A 30 -9.99 5.22 -15.18
N GLY A 31 -10.92 4.67 -14.41
CA GLY A 31 -11.93 5.48 -13.77
C GLY A 31 -12.99 4.68 -13.01
N LEU A 32 -14.03 5.38 -12.60
CA LEU A 32 -15.22 4.78 -12.02
C LEU A 32 -16.26 4.51 -13.11
N VAL A 33 -16.82 3.31 -13.08
CA VAL A 33 -17.90 2.92 -13.98
C VAL A 33 -19.23 3.33 -13.37
N LYS A 34 -20.05 4.02 -14.15
CA LYS A 34 -21.40 4.42 -13.77
C LYS A 34 -22.41 3.87 -14.76
N PHE A 35 -23.48 3.29 -14.23
CA PHE A 35 -24.62 2.82 -15.00
C PHE A 35 -25.68 3.91 -15.02
N GLU A 36 -26.14 4.27 -16.21
CA GLU A 36 -27.17 5.26 -16.44
C GLU A 36 -28.34 4.63 -17.20
N LYS A 37 -29.55 5.17 -17.03
CA LYS A 37 -30.72 4.70 -17.77
C LYS A 37 -30.67 5.27 -19.19
N PHE A 38 -30.89 4.41 -20.17
CA PHE A 38 -31.01 4.79 -21.58
C PHE A 38 -32.44 4.50 -22.04
N GLY A 39 -33.32 5.48 -21.87
CA GLY A 39 -34.75 5.31 -22.14
C GLY A 39 -35.50 4.50 -21.06
N PRO A 40 -36.62 3.85 -21.41
CA PRO A 40 -37.50 3.19 -20.44
C PRO A 40 -36.88 1.92 -19.81
N ASP A 41 -36.32 1.03 -20.63
CA ASP A 41 -35.90 -0.32 -20.18
C ASP A 41 -34.40 -0.62 -20.31
N ARG A 42 -33.65 0.22 -21.04
CA ARG A 42 -32.26 -0.08 -21.36
C ARG A 42 -31.31 0.64 -20.42
N LYS A 43 -30.11 0.08 -20.26
CA LYS A 43 -29.04 0.65 -19.45
C LYS A 43 -27.84 0.97 -20.32
N GLN A 44 -27.14 2.04 -20.00
CA GLN A 44 -25.91 2.46 -20.65
C GLN A 44 -24.78 2.52 -19.61
N VAL A 45 -23.58 2.13 -20.02
CA VAL A 45 -22.38 2.20 -19.18
C VAL A 45 -21.49 3.32 -19.67
N SER A 46 -21.15 4.23 -18.75
CA SER A 46 -20.18 5.30 -18.99
C SER A 46 -19.08 5.24 -17.95
N VAL A 47 -17.85 5.54 -18.37
CA VAL A 47 -16.69 5.61 -17.47
C VAL A 47 -16.32 7.07 -17.25
N TYR A 48 -16.23 7.45 -15.98
CA TYR A 48 -15.80 8.78 -15.56
C TYR A 48 -14.42 8.70 -14.92
N PRO A 49 -13.52 9.64 -15.23
CA PRO A 49 -12.20 9.67 -14.60
C PRO A 49 -12.36 9.81 -13.08
N ARG A 50 -11.62 9.00 -12.33
CA ARG A 50 -11.64 9.07 -10.87
C ARG A 50 -10.59 10.08 -10.42
N GLU A 51 -11.03 11.17 -9.83
CA GLU A 51 -10.13 12.01 -9.04
C GLU A 51 -9.76 11.27 -7.77
N VAL A 52 -8.46 11.05 -7.57
CA VAL A 52 -7.94 10.43 -6.35
C VAL A 52 -8.08 11.46 -5.25
N GLN A 53 -9.11 11.32 -4.42
CA GLN A 53 -9.22 12.14 -3.22
C GLN A 53 -7.99 11.92 -2.34
N PRO A 54 -7.39 13.00 -1.78
CA PRO A 54 -6.25 12.87 -0.90
C PRO A 54 -6.65 12.06 0.33
N GLU A 55 -5.79 11.13 0.72
CA GLU A 55 -6.01 10.28 1.87
C GLU A 55 -5.93 11.06 3.18
N ASN A 56 -6.92 10.87 4.05
CA ASN A 56 -6.93 11.47 5.37
C ASN A 56 -5.79 10.84 6.22
N PRO A 57 -4.79 11.62 6.68
CA PRO A 57 -3.65 11.10 7.42
C PRO A 57 -4.06 10.46 8.75
N ASN A 58 -5.13 10.96 9.38
CA ASN A 58 -5.63 10.44 10.66
C ASN A 58 -6.60 9.26 10.50
N GLY A 59 -6.69 8.68 9.29
CA GLY A 59 -7.56 7.55 9.01
C GLY A 59 -7.15 6.29 9.78
N TYR A 60 -8.14 5.51 10.23
CA TYR A 60 -7.92 4.22 10.90
C TYR A 60 -6.97 3.29 10.12
N ARG A 61 -7.09 3.27 8.79
CA ARG A 61 -6.26 2.47 7.87
C ARG A 61 -4.78 2.86 7.93
N ALA A 62 -4.48 4.16 7.99
CA ALA A 62 -3.11 4.67 8.09
C ALA A 62 -2.49 4.30 9.45
N ARG A 63 -3.22 4.57 10.54
CA ARG A 63 -2.82 4.21 11.91
C ARG A 63 -2.52 2.72 12.06
N LYS A 64 -3.35 1.83 11.48
CA LYS A 64 -3.10 0.39 11.53
C LYS A 64 -1.86 -0.02 10.72
N ARG A 65 -1.64 0.54 9.53
CA ARG A 65 -0.43 0.29 8.73
C ARG A 65 0.84 0.67 9.50
N GLU A 66 0.82 1.82 10.16
CA GLU A 66 1.93 2.30 10.98
C GLU A 66 2.16 1.40 12.19
N ASN A 67 1.10 1.03 12.91
CA ASN A 67 1.22 0.09 14.03
C ASN A 67 1.88 -1.23 13.62
N PHE A 68 1.50 -1.82 12.49
CA PHE A 68 2.15 -3.05 12.01
C PHE A 68 3.61 -2.83 11.58
N ARG A 69 3.96 -1.66 11.04
CA ARG A 69 5.35 -1.29 10.73
C ARG A 69 6.18 -1.20 12.00
N ILE A 70 5.72 -0.40 12.97
CA ILE A 70 6.38 -0.20 14.26
C ILE A 70 6.52 -1.53 15.00
N GLN A 71 5.52 -2.40 14.97
CA GLN A 71 5.61 -3.72 15.62
C GLN A 71 6.67 -4.61 14.98
N ARG A 72 6.82 -4.60 13.65
CA ARG A 72 7.91 -5.33 12.97
C ARG A 72 9.27 -4.76 13.32
N GLU A 73 9.42 -3.44 13.31
CA GLU A 73 10.67 -2.76 13.67
C GLU A 73 11.03 -3.03 15.14
N LYS A 74 10.08 -2.95 16.07
CA LYS A 74 10.28 -3.29 17.49
C LYS A 74 10.63 -4.76 17.69
N ARG A 75 9.98 -5.68 16.98
CA ARG A 75 10.30 -7.12 17.04
C ARG A 75 11.71 -7.40 16.50
N LYS A 76 12.08 -6.77 15.38
CA LYS A 76 13.43 -6.84 14.79
C LYS A 76 14.48 -6.26 15.74
N ALA A 77 14.24 -5.08 16.31
CA ALA A 77 15.14 -4.43 17.26
C ALA A 77 15.31 -5.21 18.56
N ARG A 78 14.30 -5.97 19.03
CA ARG A 78 14.46 -6.90 20.16
C ARG A 78 15.30 -8.12 19.81
N GLN A 79 15.15 -8.65 18.60
CA GLN A 79 15.95 -9.76 18.11
C GLN A 79 17.41 -9.36 17.93
N GLU A 80 17.66 -8.16 17.40
CA GLU A 80 19.00 -7.58 17.22
C GLU A 80 19.58 -7.01 18.53
N GLY A 81 18.74 -6.53 19.44
CA GLY A 81 19.10 -6.14 20.81
C GLY A 81 19.31 -7.33 21.76
N TYR A 82 19.04 -8.55 21.27
CA TYR A 82 19.52 -9.81 21.85
C TYR A 82 20.72 -10.35 21.05
N ILE A 83 21.50 -9.46 20.43
CA ILE A 83 22.94 -9.67 20.34
C ILE A 83 23.45 -9.32 21.75
N TYR A 84 23.61 -10.36 22.58
CA TYR A 84 24.43 -10.33 23.78
C TYR A 84 25.66 -9.47 23.49
N GLN A 85 25.99 -8.46 24.30
CA GLN A 85 27.27 -7.75 24.19
C GLN A 85 28.36 -8.81 23.98
N PRO A 86 28.94 -8.96 22.77
CA PRO A 86 30.07 -9.86 22.67
C PRO A 86 31.15 -9.16 23.48
N GLN A 87 31.52 -9.80 24.58
CA GLN A 87 32.68 -9.50 25.39
C GLN A 87 33.68 -8.63 24.63
N LEU A 88 33.75 -7.34 24.93
CA LEU A 88 34.99 -6.59 24.74
C LEU A 88 35.88 -6.95 25.95
N VAL A 89 36.15 -8.25 26.06
CA VAL A 89 37.18 -8.83 26.91
C VAL A 89 38.45 -8.75 26.08
N LEU A 90 39.34 -7.87 26.55
CA LEU A 90 40.80 -7.92 26.39
C LEU A 90 41.37 -7.76 24.97
N ALA A 91 41.74 -6.53 24.63
CA ALA A 91 42.95 -6.27 23.84
C ALA A 91 43.46 -4.82 24.03
N SER A 92 43.84 -4.49 25.26
CA SER A 92 44.88 -3.49 25.51
C SER A 92 45.63 -3.88 26.78
N ALA A 93 46.49 -4.88 26.61
CA ALA A 93 47.74 -4.89 27.35
C ALA A 93 48.52 -3.66 26.90
N ASP A 94 48.91 -2.81 27.85
CA ASP A 94 50.31 -2.51 28.10
C ASP A 94 50.42 -1.87 29.49
N GLY A 95 51.26 -2.48 30.31
CA GLY A 95 51.58 -1.99 31.64
C GLY A 95 52.55 -0.82 31.56
N SER A 96 52.30 0.17 32.40
CA SER A 96 53.36 1.00 32.97
C SER A 96 52.90 1.45 34.34
N SER A 97 53.65 0.94 35.33
CA SER A 97 53.75 1.43 36.69
C SER A 97 53.70 2.94 36.79
N GLU A 98 53.03 3.46 37.82
CA GLU A 98 53.65 4.35 38.80
C GLU A 98 52.72 4.47 40.01
N GLY A 99 53.22 4.01 41.16
CA GLY A 99 52.56 4.24 42.42
C GLY A 99 52.73 5.68 42.86
N ASN A 100 51.76 6.19 43.61
CA ASN A 100 52.11 6.82 44.87
C ASN A 100 50.92 6.77 45.84
N PRO A 101 51.14 6.33 47.09
CA PRO A 101 50.15 6.45 48.13
C PRO A 101 50.13 7.90 48.62
N ASN A 102 48.95 8.43 48.92
CA ASN A 102 48.86 9.44 49.96
C ASN A 102 47.54 9.32 50.70
N CYS A 103 47.69 9.52 52.00
CA CYS A 103 46.85 9.10 53.11
C CYS A 103 45.42 9.63 53.13
#